data_AF-A0A0J6L0M1-F1
#
_entry.id   AF-A0A0J6L0M1-F1
#
_cell.length_a   1.000
_cell.length_b   1.000
_cell.length_c   1.000
_cell.angle_alpha   90.00
_cell.angle_beta   90.00
_cell.angle_gamma   90.00
#
_symmetry.space_group_name_H-M   'P 1'
#
loop_
_entity.id
_entity.type
_entity.pdbx_description
1 polymer ?
#
loop_
_entity_poly.entity_id
_entity_poly.type
_entity_poly.pdbx_seq_one_letter_code
_entity_poly.pdbx_strand_id
1 'polypeptide(L)'
;MDFRKVNIQTNKIGETLATRKEIRAYKKEWGELGIKVNIDKKGAILPANVEAAFDFVNGNIFLKKKPSVINMHHEGFHAEQWLDIGKEQYVNLSRLEREEYVFEQVIKNKHLFDKASIDHSIDYIERLRLKYK
;
A
#
# COMPACT_ATOMS: atom_id res chain seq x y z
N MET A 1 23.28 -23.07 4.56
CA MET A 1 21.98 -22.75 3.94
C MET A 1 20.89 -22.91 4.98
N ASP A 2 20.17 -21.84 5.28
CA ASP A 2 19.04 -21.86 6.22
C ASP A 2 17.79 -22.37 5.47
N PHE A 3 17.39 -23.62 5.72
CA PHE A 3 16.29 -24.31 5.05
C PHE A 3 14.92 -24.04 5.69
N ARG A 4 14.73 -22.91 6.36
CA ARG A 4 13.39 -22.52 6.84
C ARG A 4 12.47 -22.37 5.64
N LYS A 5 11.54 -23.31 5.45
CA LYS A 5 10.39 -23.15 4.55
C LYS A 5 9.65 -21.88 4.96
N VAL A 6 9.85 -20.80 4.22
CA VAL A 6 9.03 -19.59 4.34
C VAL A 6 7.66 -19.98 3.82
N ASN A 7 6.69 -20.12 4.71
CA ASN A 7 5.31 -20.38 4.33
C ASN A 7 4.71 -19.07 3.80
N ILE A 8 4.91 -18.81 2.52
CA ILE A 8 4.36 -17.67 1.79
C ILE A 8 2.88 -17.95 1.58
N GLN A 9 2.02 -17.16 2.23
CA GLN A 9 0.58 -17.20 2.01
C GLN A 9 0.22 -16.17 0.96
N THR A 10 -0.64 -16.53 0.02
CA THR A 10 -1.14 -15.61 -1.02
C THR A 10 -2.65 -15.43 -0.91
N ASN A 11 -3.17 -14.33 -1.43
CA ASN A 11 -4.60 -14.13 -1.63
C ASN A 11 -5.09 -14.88 -2.90
N LYS A 12 -6.38 -14.75 -3.23
CA LYS A 12 -7.00 -15.46 -4.37
C LYS A 12 -6.41 -15.11 -5.73
N ILE A 13 -5.76 -13.95 -5.83
CA ILE A 13 -5.19 -13.42 -7.07
C ILE A 13 -3.65 -13.57 -7.10
N GLY A 14 -3.06 -14.27 -6.12
CA GLY A 14 -1.65 -14.61 -6.12
C GLY A 14 -0.72 -13.63 -5.40
N GLU A 15 -1.25 -12.55 -4.82
CA GLU A 15 -0.43 -11.57 -4.08
C GLU A 15 -0.09 -12.09 -2.68
N THR A 16 1.16 -11.87 -2.28
CA THR A 16 1.69 -12.28 -0.98
C THR A 16 1.00 -11.52 0.15
N LEU A 17 0.49 -12.25 1.14
CA LEU A 17 -0.08 -11.68 2.36
C LEU A 17 1.02 -11.28 3.34
N ALA A 18 0.90 -10.07 3.89
CA ALA A 18 1.83 -9.59 4.89
C ALA A 18 1.75 -10.43 6.18
N THR A 19 2.91 -10.79 6.71
CA THR A 19 3.04 -11.46 8.00
C THR A 19 2.76 -10.49 9.15
N ARG A 20 2.43 -11.03 10.33
CA ARG A 20 2.29 -10.20 11.54
C ARG A 20 3.56 -9.44 11.91
N LYS A 21 4.73 -9.98 11.55
CA LYS A 21 6.03 -9.36 11.82
C LYS A 21 6.24 -8.16 10.92
N GLU A 22 5.97 -8.30 9.63
CA GLU A 22 6.05 -7.20 8.65
C GLU A 22 5.07 -6.08 9.01
N ILE A 23 3.82 -6.41 9.32
CA ILE A 23 2.84 -5.41 9.76
C ILE A 23 3.37 -4.67 10.99
N ARG A 24 3.92 -5.38 11.99
CA ARG A 24 4.46 -4.72 13.20
C ARG A 24 5.64 -3.80 12.88
N ALA A 25 6.55 -4.23 12.01
CA ALA A 25 7.69 -3.42 11.59
C ALA A 25 7.22 -2.16 10.85
N TYR A 26 6.32 -2.33 9.88
CA TYR A 26 5.69 -1.25 9.13
C TYR A 26 4.99 -0.23 10.05
N LYS A 27 4.21 -0.70 11.04
CA LYS A 27 3.58 0.19 12.03
C LYS A 27 4.60 1.01 12.84
N LYS A 28 5.76 0.43 13.13
CA LYS A 28 6.83 1.09 13.90
C LYS A 28 7.48 2.16 13.03
N GLU A 29 7.90 1.80 11.82
CA GLU A 29 8.54 2.68 10.85
C GLU A 29 7.70 3.93 10.57
N TRP A 30 6.43 3.76 10.18
CA TRP A 30 5.55 4.90 9.94
C TRP A 30 5.22 5.70 11.19
N GLY A 31 5.14 5.04 12.35
CA GLY A 31 4.94 5.72 13.63
C GLY A 31 6.11 6.64 14.00
N GLU A 32 7.34 6.27 13.66
CA GLU A 32 8.54 7.11 13.85
C GLU A 32 8.50 8.36 12.96
N LEU A 33 7.80 8.30 11.82
CA LEU A 33 7.55 9.42 10.91
C LEU A 33 6.27 10.21 11.23
N GLY A 34 5.60 9.91 12.35
CA GLY A 34 4.37 10.59 12.76
C GLY A 34 3.09 10.12 12.04
N ILE A 35 3.17 9.07 11.21
CA ILE A 35 2.02 8.49 10.50
C ILE A 35 1.44 7.34 11.30
N LYS A 36 0.17 7.47 11.72
CA LYS A 36 -0.50 6.41 12.48
C LYS A 36 -1.01 5.33 11.54
N VAL A 37 -0.55 4.09 11.76
CA VAL A 37 -1.09 2.90 11.09
C VAL A 37 -2.15 2.22 11.97
N ASN A 38 -3.37 2.12 11.45
CA ASN A 38 -4.53 1.55 12.11
C ASN A 38 -4.91 0.22 11.46
N ILE A 39 -5.16 -0.81 12.28
CA ILE A 39 -5.61 -2.11 11.76
C ILE A 39 -7.11 -2.22 11.95
N ASP A 40 -7.86 -2.32 10.85
CA ASP A 40 -9.29 -2.59 10.88
C ASP A 40 -9.55 -4.07 11.19
N LYS A 41 -9.52 -4.38 12.50
CA LYS A 41 -9.68 -5.74 13.00
C LYS A 41 -11.11 -6.27 12.83
N LYS A 42 -12.11 -5.37 12.81
CA LYS A 42 -13.54 -5.70 12.80
C LYS A 42 -14.17 -5.55 11.41
N GLY A 43 -13.46 -4.97 10.44
CA GLY A 43 -14.00 -4.70 9.10
C GLY A 43 -15.04 -3.57 9.10
N ALA A 44 -14.92 -2.62 10.02
CA ALA A 44 -15.90 -1.54 10.23
C ALA A 44 -15.44 -0.19 9.68
N ILE A 45 -14.17 -0.08 9.25
CA ILE A 45 -13.56 1.16 8.78
C ILE A 45 -13.36 1.11 7.27
N LEU A 46 -12.74 0.03 6.78
CA LEU A 46 -12.46 -0.14 5.36
C LEU A 46 -13.65 -0.78 4.64
N PRO A 47 -14.03 -0.30 3.45
CA PRO A 47 -15.01 -0.98 2.61
C PRO A 47 -14.64 -2.45 2.34
N ALA A 48 -15.64 -3.30 2.14
CA ALA A 48 -15.44 -4.74 1.97
C ALA A 48 -14.49 -5.09 0.82
N ASN A 49 -14.45 -4.28 -0.25
CA ASN A 49 -13.65 -4.46 -1.45
C ASN A 49 -12.25 -3.82 -1.39
N VAL A 50 -11.85 -3.22 -0.27
CA VAL A 50 -10.57 -2.49 -0.13
C VAL A 50 -9.70 -3.15 0.93
N GLU A 51 -8.41 -3.37 0.67
CA GLU A 51 -7.50 -3.99 1.65
C GLU A 51 -6.78 -2.99 2.54
N ALA A 52 -6.54 -1.79 2.03
CA ALA A 52 -5.83 -0.72 2.71
C ALA A 52 -6.31 0.64 2.18
N ALA A 53 -6.12 1.71 2.95
CA ALA A 53 -6.40 3.07 2.51
C ALA A 53 -5.54 4.09 3.27
N PHE A 54 -5.10 5.14 2.56
CA PHE A 54 -4.48 6.32 3.14
C PHE A 54 -5.50 7.47 3.30
N ASP A 55 -5.72 7.87 4.54
CA ASP A 55 -6.49 9.06 4.91
C ASP A 55 -5.59 10.29 4.84
N PHE A 56 -5.53 10.91 3.68
CA PHE A 56 -4.73 12.13 3.43
C PHE A 56 -5.26 13.38 4.15
N VAL A 57 -6.46 13.34 4.72
CA VAL A 57 -6.99 14.46 5.53
C VAL A 57 -6.26 14.52 6.86
N ASN A 58 -6.02 13.36 7.47
CA ASN A 58 -5.40 13.24 8.80
C ASN A 58 -3.99 12.65 8.79
N GLY A 59 -3.48 12.20 7.63
CA GLY A 59 -2.16 11.57 7.53
C GLY A 59 -2.11 10.19 8.20
N ASN A 60 -3.14 9.35 7.99
CA ASN A 60 -3.23 8.03 8.63
C ASN A 60 -3.33 6.90 7.61
N ILE A 61 -2.73 5.77 7.91
CA ILE A 61 -2.87 4.54 7.11
C ILE A 61 -3.85 3.60 7.82
N PHE A 62 -4.74 2.99 7.05
CA PHE A 62 -5.65 1.96 7.50
C PHE A 62 -5.41 0.67 6.73
N LEU A 63 -5.21 -0.44 7.45
CA LEU A 63 -4.98 -1.77 6.86
C LEU A 63 -6.04 -2.75 7.35
N LYS A 64 -6.50 -3.66 6.51
CA LYS A 64 -7.23 -4.86 6.95
C LYS A 64 -6.34 -5.73 7.86
N LYS A 65 -6.95 -6.71 8.54
CA LYS A 65 -6.24 -7.64 9.43
C LYS A 65 -5.14 -8.46 8.74
N LYS A 66 -5.30 -8.74 7.44
CA LYS A 66 -4.38 -9.52 6.60
C LYS A 66 -4.31 -8.86 5.21
N PRO A 67 -3.61 -7.72 5.07
CA PRO A 67 -3.43 -7.09 3.77
C PRO A 67 -2.41 -7.86 2.93
N SER A 68 -2.44 -7.71 1.61
CA SER A 68 -1.28 -8.05 0.79
C SER A 68 -0.10 -7.12 1.08
N VAL A 69 1.12 -7.60 0.84
CA VAL A 69 2.35 -6.80 1.00
C VAL A 69 2.28 -5.58 0.08
N ILE A 70 1.84 -5.75 -1.17
CA ILE A 70 1.70 -4.66 -2.13
C ILE A 70 0.71 -3.59 -1.65
N ASN A 71 -0.48 -3.96 -1.17
CA ASN A 71 -1.46 -2.97 -0.67
C ASN A 71 -0.97 -2.26 0.59
N MET A 72 -0.21 -2.93 1.46
CA MET A 72 0.42 -2.29 2.61
C MET A 72 1.46 -1.24 2.18
N HIS A 73 2.33 -1.57 1.22
CA HIS A 73 3.34 -0.62 0.73
C HIS A 73 2.74 0.48 -0.14
N HIS A 74 1.68 0.20 -0.90
CA HIS A 74 0.93 1.18 -1.69
C HIS A 74 0.49 2.38 -0.83
N GLU A 75 -0.17 2.13 0.31
CA GLU A 75 -0.55 3.22 1.22
C GLU A 75 0.65 3.90 1.88
N GLY A 76 1.75 3.17 2.04
CA GLY A 76 3.01 3.74 2.50
C GLY A 76 3.56 4.75 1.51
N PHE A 77 3.53 4.46 0.21
CA PHE A 77 3.97 5.39 -0.82
C PHE A 77 3.06 6.62 -0.91
N HIS A 78 1.75 6.48 -0.67
CA HIS A 78 0.90 7.66 -0.51
C HIS A 78 1.28 8.51 0.71
N ALA A 79 1.60 7.88 1.83
CA ALA A 79 2.07 8.59 3.02
C ALA A 79 3.44 9.25 2.80
N GLU A 80 4.35 8.59 2.07
CA GLU A 80 5.66 9.14 1.67
C GLU A 80 5.47 10.41 0.84
N GLN A 81 4.66 10.34 -0.22
CA GLN A 81 4.35 11.48 -1.06
C GLN A 81 3.75 12.62 -0.23
N TRP A 82 2.80 12.31 0.66
CA TRP A 82 2.14 13.30 1.51
C TRP A 82 3.10 14.00 2.48
N LEU A 83 4.05 13.26 3.06
CA LEU A 83 5.10 13.83 3.91
C LEU A 83 6.07 14.70 3.11
N ASP A 84 6.42 14.29 1.89
CA ASP A 84 7.39 14.96 1.04
C ASP A 84 6.86 16.32 0.53
N ILE A 85 5.65 16.33 -0.04
CA ILE A 85 5.10 17.54 -0.66
C ILE A 85 4.21 18.36 0.29
N GLY A 86 3.80 17.78 1.42
CA GLY A 86 2.87 18.41 2.37
C GLY A 86 1.39 18.23 2.00
N LYS A 87 0.53 18.35 3.00
CA LYS A 87 -0.93 18.12 2.89
C LYS A 87 -1.59 18.99 1.82
N GLU A 88 -1.25 20.29 1.79
CA GLU A 88 -1.91 21.25 0.90
C GLU A 88 -1.65 20.90 -0.57
N GLN A 89 -0.40 20.63 -0.92
CA GLN A 89 0.03 20.21 -2.24
C GLN A 89 -0.56 18.85 -2.60
N TYR A 90 -0.52 17.88 -1.67
CA TYR A 90 -1.05 16.54 -1.91
C TYR A 90 -2.55 16.52 -2.21
N VAL A 91 -3.33 17.34 -1.50
CA VAL A 91 -4.79 17.45 -1.73
C VAL A 91 -5.08 18.04 -3.11
N ASN A 92 -4.21 18.89 -3.63
CA ASN A 92 -4.35 19.51 -4.95
C ASN A 92 -3.97 18.56 -6.11
N LEU A 93 -3.30 17.44 -5.83
CA LEU A 93 -3.02 16.44 -6.85
C LEU A 93 -4.30 15.74 -7.30
N SER A 94 -4.43 15.54 -8.61
CA SER A 94 -5.42 14.63 -9.17
C SER A 94 -5.20 13.20 -8.65
N ARG A 95 -6.22 12.35 -8.83
CA ARG A 95 -6.07 10.93 -8.53
C ARG A 95 -4.95 10.30 -9.38
N LEU A 96 -4.89 10.61 -10.67
CA LEU A 96 -3.88 10.02 -11.55
C LEU A 96 -2.47 10.40 -11.08
N GLU A 97 -2.19 11.66 -10.76
CA GLU A 97 -0.87 12.09 -10.30
C GLU A 97 -0.42 11.39 -9.01
N ARG A 98 -1.34 11.17 -8.06
CA ARG A 98 -1.04 10.40 -6.83
C ARG A 98 -0.72 8.94 -7.13
N GLU A 99 -1.49 8.33 -8.02
CA GLU A 99 -1.36 6.92 -8.37
C GLU A 99 -0.14 6.65 -9.26
N GLU A 100 0.24 7.59 -10.12
CA GLU A 100 1.49 7.54 -10.90
C GLU A 100 2.71 7.53 -9.99
N TYR A 101 2.75 8.41 -8.98
CA TYR A 101 3.82 8.41 -7.99
C TYR A 101 3.91 7.05 -7.28
N VAL A 102 2.78 6.51 -6.82
CA VAL A 102 2.78 5.20 -6.14
C VAL A 102 3.25 4.10 -7.08
N PHE A 103 2.79 4.10 -8.33
CA PHE A 103 3.23 3.14 -9.34
C PHE A 103 4.74 3.22 -9.58
N GLU A 104 5.31 4.43 -9.69
CA GLU A 104 6.76 4.59 -9.81
C GLU A 104 7.51 3.99 -8.62
N GLN A 105 7.03 4.20 -7.40
CA GLN A 105 7.65 3.62 -6.20
C GLN A 105 7.53 2.10 -6.17
N VAL A 106 6.40 1.55 -6.59
CA VAL A 106 6.22 0.10 -6.75
C VAL A 106 7.25 -0.47 -7.73
N ILE A 107 7.44 0.16 -8.90
CA ILE A 107 8.38 -0.31 -9.91
C ILE A 107 9.84 -0.16 -9.46
N LYS A 108 10.21 0.96 -8.82
CA LYS A 108 11.53 1.15 -8.21
C LYS A 108 11.85 0.07 -7.19
N ASN A 109 10.85 -0.36 -6.42
CA ASN A 109 10.97 -1.37 -5.37
C ASN A 109 10.46 -2.77 -5.78
N LYS A 110 10.36 -3.06 -7.08
CA LYS A 110 9.71 -4.28 -7.59
C LYS A 110 10.26 -5.61 -7.05
N HIS A 111 11.51 -5.61 -6.59
CA HIS A 111 12.18 -6.76 -6.00
C HIS A 111 11.58 -7.19 -4.65
N LEU A 112 10.78 -6.33 -4.01
CA LEU A 112 10.07 -6.62 -2.76
C LEU A 112 8.73 -7.34 -2.98
N PHE A 113 8.23 -7.38 -4.22
CA PHE A 113 6.89 -7.84 -4.53
C PHE A 113 6.90 -9.08 -5.43
N ASP A 114 5.88 -9.92 -5.29
CA ASP A 114 5.65 -11.03 -6.21
C ASP A 114 5.18 -10.54 -7.59
N LYS A 115 5.26 -11.42 -8.59
CA LYS A 115 4.87 -11.09 -9.96
C LYS A 115 3.41 -10.64 -10.06
N ALA A 116 2.49 -11.28 -9.34
CA ALA A 116 1.07 -10.93 -9.39
C ALA A 116 0.82 -9.48 -8.94
N SER A 117 1.50 -9.05 -7.88
CA SER A 117 1.48 -7.67 -7.38
C SER A 117 1.97 -6.67 -8.43
N ILE A 118 3.06 -6.99 -9.15
CA ILE A 118 3.59 -6.12 -10.21
C ILE A 118 2.64 -6.07 -11.40
N ASP A 119 2.15 -7.21 -11.87
CA ASP A 119 1.21 -7.28 -13.00
C ASP A 119 -0.07 -6.48 -12.68
N HIS A 120 -0.67 -6.66 -11.50
CA HIS A 120 -1.86 -5.89 -11.10
C HIS A 120 -1.61 -4.40 -10.96
N SER A 121 -0.42 -3.99 -10.49
CA SER A 121 -0.07 -2.57 -10.39
C SER A 121 0.02 -1.91 -11.77
N ILE A 122 0.56 -2.62 -12.76
CA ILE A 122 0.61 -2.20 -14.17
C ILE A 122 -0.82 -2.09 -14.71
N ASP A 123 -1.62 -3.15 -14.59
CA ASP A 123 -3.01 -3.17 -15.07
C ASP A 123 -3.86 -2.05 -14.43
N TYR A 124 -3.62 -1.74 -13.15
CA TYR A 124 -4.32 -0.69 -12.45
C TYR A 124 -3.97 0.70 -12.98
N ILE A 125 -2.68 1.05 -13.08
CA ILE A 125 -2.27 2.37 -13.55
C ILE A 125 -2.66 2.57 -15.02
N GLU A 126 -2.56 1.54 -15.86
CA GLU A 126 -2.97 1.62 -17.27
C GLU A 126 -4.46 1.91 -17.42
N ARG A 127 -5.31 1.27 -16.61
CA ARG A 127 -6.75 1.58 -16.58
C ARG A 127 -7.02 3.01 -16.12
N LEU A 128 -6.26 3.53 -15.14
CA LEU A 128 -6.41 4.92 -14.70
C LEU A 128 -5.98 5.90 -15.80
N ARG A 129 -4.83 5.66 -16.44
CA ARG A 129 -4.35 6.45 -17.59
C ARG A 129 -5.40 6.51 -18.71
N LEU A 130 -6.01 5.38 -19.05
CA LEU A 130 -7.07 5.32 -20.05
C LEU A 130 -8.34 6.06 -19.63
N LYS A 131 -8.70 6.01 -18.34
CA LYS A 131 -9.89 6.67 -17.81
C LYS A 131 -9.79 8.19 -17.78
N TYR A 132 -8.59 8.72 -17.54
CA TYR A 132 -8.33 10.16 -17.43
C TYR A 132 -7.69 10.77 -18.69
N LYS A 133 -7.57 9.97 -19.76
CA LYS A 133 -7.20 10.43 -21.10
C LYS A 133 -8.37 11.20 -21.75
#